data_AF-A0A1S2Z448-F1
#
_entry.id   AF-A0A1S2Z448-F1
#
_cell.length_a   1.000
_cell.length_b   1.000
_cell.length_c   1.000
_cell.angle_alpha   90.00
_cell.angle_beta   90.00
_cell.angle_gamma   90.00
#
_symmetry.space_group_name_H-M   'P 1'
#
loop_
_entity.id
_entity.type
_entity.pdbx_description
1 polymer ?
#
loop_
_entity_poly.entity_id
_entity_poly.type
_entity_poly.pdbx_seq_one_letter_code
_entity_poly.pdbx_strand_id
1 'polypeptide(L)'
;MSNLTEELVYLVLQYFDEEGLRETALTLGRESGLYFDLKYFEDLVLAGKWNDVEKYLSGFTQVEDNSHSINIYFEIRKQKYLEALDSNNRSEALDILMKDLKIFASRNEELFKDLTLLLRINNIREHKSLSTYQDANSARKKMMDKIKKVIEQHPMLDGKLKFPAIESQRLKHMLNESPTQRL
;
A
#
# COMPACT_ATOMS: atom_id res chain seq x y z
N MET A 1 13.82 -13.96 -19.88
CA MET A 1 12.95 -15.10 -20.26
C MET A 1 11.69 -14.94 -19.44
N SER A 2 10.54 -14.65 -20.05
CA SER A 2 9.29 -14.61 -19.28
C SER A 2 9.07 -15.98 -18.66
N ASN A 3 8.82 -16.00 -17.36
CA ASN A 3 8.53 -17.23 -16.66
C ASN A 3 7.11 -17.63 -17.05
N LEU A 4 6.93 -18.78 -17.70
CA LEU A 4 5.63 -19.32 -18.10
C LEU A 4 4.61 -19.28 -16.94
N THR A 5 5.09 -19.43 -15.72
CA THR A 5 4.31 -19.34 -14.49
C THR A 5 3.71 -17.94 -14.29
N GLU A 6 4.45 -16.88 -14.56
CA GLU A 6 3.98 -15.49 -14.41
C GLU A 6 2.93 -15.16 -15.46
N GLU A 7 3.15 -15.55 -16.71
CA GLU A 7 2.17 -15.38 -17.80
C GLU A 7 0.84 -16.08 -17.45
N LEU A 8 0.90 -17.29 -16.89
CA LEU A 8 -0.29 -18.00 -16.44
C LEU A 8 -1.01 -17.25 -15.30
N VAL A 9 -0.28 -16.69 -14.34
CA VAL A 9 -0.89 -15.90 -13.26
C VAL A 9 -1.60 -14.67 -13.83
N TYR A 10 -1.02 -13.97 -14.80
CA TYR A 10 -1.68 -12.85 -15.45
C TYR A 10 -2.95 -13.25 -16.22
N LEU A 11 -2.94 -14.41 -16.88
CA LEU A 11 -4.15 -14.94 -17.54
C LEU A 11 -5.26 -15.26 -16.54
N VAL A 12 -4.91 -15.84 -15.38
CA VAL A 12 -5.88 -16.12 -14.31
C VAL A 12 -6.39 -14.82 -13.66
N LEU A 13 -5.50 -13.84 -13.45
CA LEU A 13 -5.87 -12.51 -12.96
C LEU A 13 -6.88 -11.83 -13.89
N GLN A 14 -6.61 -11.84 -15.20
CA GLN A 14 -7.51 -11.29 -16.21
C GLN A 14 -8.87 -12.00 -16.17
N TYR A 15 -8.88 -13.34 -16.10
CA TYR A 15 -10.11 -14.11 -16.02
C TYR A 15 -10.95 -13.73 -14.79
N PHE A 16 -10.34 -13.61 -13.61
CA PHE A 16 -11.06 -13.19 -12.41
C PHE A 16 -11.63 -11.78 -12.51
N ASP A 17 -10.91 -10.84 -13.12
CA ASP A 17 -11.43 -9.49 -13.34
C ASP A 17 -12.63 -9.49 -14.31
N GLU A 18 -12.54 -10.24 -15.42
CA GLU A 18 -13.61 -10.39 -16.42
C GLU A 18 -14.89 -11.03 -15.84
N GLU A 19 -14.75 -11.95 -14.88
CA GLU A 19 -15.87 -12.58 -14.18
C GLU A 19 -16.38 -11.76 -12.97
N GLY A 20 -15.81 -10.58 -12.71
CA GLY A 20 -16.19 -9.73 -11.58
C GLY A 20 -15.70 -10.22 -10.21
N LEU A 21 -14.77 -11.17 -10.17
CA LEU A 21 -14.16 -11.74 -8.96
C LEU A 21 -12.99 -10.87 -8.45
N ARG A 22 -13.26 -9.57 -8.27
CA ARG A 22 -12.24 -8.54 -7.99
C ARG A 22 -11.38 -8.83 -6.76
N GLU A 23 -11.99 -9.23 -5.64
CA GLU A 23 -11.23 -9.54 -4.40
C GLU A 23 -10.28 -10.73 -4.59
N THR A 24 -10.69 -11.72 -5.37
CA THR A 24 -9.86 -12.88 -5.72
C THR A 24 -8.70 -12.46 -6.61
N ALA A 25 -8.95 -11.61 -7.60
CA ALA A 25 -7.90 -11.06 -8.46
C ALA A 25 -6.88 -10.24 -7.66
N LEU A 26 -7.33 -9.35 -6.77
CA LEU A 26 -6.46 -8.55 -5.90
C LEU A 26 -5.64 -9.42 -4.95
N THR A 27 -6.26 -10.46 -4.38
CA THR A 27 -5.59 -11.41 -3.48
C THR A 27 -4.51 -12.19 -4.23
N LEU A 28 -4.82 -12.73 -5.42
CA LEU A 28 -3.84 -13.44 -6.25
C LEU A 28 -2.70 -12.50 -6.68
N GLY A 29 -3.01 -11.27 -7.08
CA GLY A 29 -2.01 -10.28 -7.49
C GLY A 29 -1.04 -9.94 -6.35
N ARG A 30 -1.57 -9.80 -5.13
CA ARG A 30 -0.78 -9.60 -3.90
C ARG A 30 0.05 -10.83 -3.54
N GLU A 31 -0.55 -12.01 -3.52
CA GLU A 31 0.13 -13.24 -3.07
C GLU A 31 1.19 -13.73 -4.05
N SER A 32 0.97 -13.51 -5.35
CA SER A 32 1.98 -13.73 -6.39
C SER A 32 3.06 -12.64 -6.40
N GLY A 33 2.75 -11.45 -5.88
CA GLY A 33 3.64 -10.29 -5.90
C GLY A 33 3.92 -9.75 -7.32
N LEU A 34 3.06 -10.08 -8.30
CA LEU A 34 3.26 -9.76 -9.71
C LEU A 34 2.60 -8.44 -10.13
N TYR A 35 1.42 -8.14 -9.61
CA TYR A 35 0.65 -6.96 -10.03
C TYR A 35 0.23 -6.11 -8.83
N PHE A 36 0.75 -4.88 -8.79
CA PHE A 36 0.39 -3.87 -7.79
C PHE A 36 -0.66 -2.93 -8.38
N ASP A 37 -1.91 -3.12 -7.98
CA ASP A 37 -3.02 -2.22 -8.30
C ASP A 37 -2.89 -0.94 -7.47
N LEU A 38 -2.24 0.06 -8.08
CA LEU A 38 -2.04 1.37 -7.47
C LEU A 38 -3.36 2.09 -7.17
N LYS A 39 -4.41 1.85 -7.97
CA LYS A 39 -5.71 2.49 -7.75
C LYS A 39 -6.39 1.91 -6.52
N TYR A 40 -6.37 0.59 -6.38
CA TYR A 40 -6.86 -0.09 -5.17
C TYR A 40 -6.10 0.35 -3.91
N PHE A 41 -4.76 0.41 -3.98
CA PHE A 41 -3.94 0.89 -2.87
C PHE A 41 -4.29 2.34 -2.47
N GLU A 42 -4.43 3.24 -3.46
CA GLU A 42 -4.87 4.62 -3.25
C GLU A 42 -6.25 4.68 -2.57
N ASP A 43 -7.22 3.88 -3.02
CA ASP A 43 -8.56 3.84 -2.43
C ASP A 43 -8.54 3.37 -0.96
N LEU A 44 -7.69 2.39 -0.61
CA LEU A 44 -7.49 1.95 0.79
C LEU A 44 -6.90 3.08 1.66
N VAL A 45 -5.90 3.80 1.14
CA VAL A 45 -5.25 4.93 1.84
C VAL A 45 -6.24 6.06 2.07
N LEU A 46 -7.01 6.44 1.05
CA LEU A 46 -8.01 7.50 1.17
C LEU A 46 -9.15 7.12 2.13
N ALA A 47 -9.53 5.85 2.17
CA ALA A 47 -10.49 5.32 3.13
C ALA A 47 -9.94 5.22 4.56
N GLY A 48 -8.62 5.33 4.76
CA GLY A 48 -7.97 5.17 6.07
C GLY A 48 -7.97 3.72 6.58
N LYS A 49 -8.04 2.74 5.67
CA LYS A 49 -8.02 1.31 6.02
C LYS A 49 -6.58 0.83 6.28
N TRP A 50 -5.94 1.37 7.31
CA TRP A 50 -4.50 1.23 7.54
C TRP A 50 -3.99 -0.21 7.62
N ASN A 51 -4.77 -1.11 8.24
CA ASN A 51 -4.41 -2.52 8.32
C ASN A 51 -4.42 -3.20 6.93
N ASP A 52 -5.40 -2.84 6.08
CA ASP A 52 -5.48 -3.38 4.72
C ASP A 52 -4.39 -2.79 3.82
N VAL A 53 -4.05 -1.52 4.00
CA VAL A 53 -2.93 -0.85 3.31
C VAL A 53 -1.63 -1.61 3.58
N GLU A 54 -1.28 -1.84 4.85
CA GLU A 54 -0.04 -2.55 5.20
C GLU A 54 -0.07 -4.02 4.75
N LYS A 55 -1.22 -4.72 4.93
CA LYS A 55 -1.39 -6.09 4.45
C LYS A 55 -1.19 -6.19 2.94
N TYR A 56 -1.74 -5.26 2.17
CA TYR A 56 -1.57 -5.23 0.72
C TYR A 56 -0.11 -4.97 0.34
N LEU A 57 0.52 -3.94 0.94
CA LEU A 57 1.91 -3.58 0.67
C LEU A 57 2.90 -4.71 0.98
N SER A 58 2.65 -5.48 2.05
CA SER A 58 3.50 -6.61 2.46
C SER A 58 3.60 -7.75 1.45
N GLY A 59 2.67 -7.82 0.48
CA GLY A 59 2.77 -8.77 -0.64
C GLY A 59 3.89 -8.43 -1.63
N PHE A 60 4.40 -7.21 -1.58
CA PHE A 60 5.38 -6.70 -2.54
C PHE A 60 6.68 -6.26 -1.89
N THR A 61 6.61 -5.70 -0.68
CA THR A 61 7.80 -5.26 0.07
C THR A 61 7.55 -5.22 1.57
N GLN A 62 8.57 -5.61 2.34
CA GLN A 62 8.64 -5.49 3.79
C GLN A 62 9.23 -4.14 4.20
N VAL A 63 9.02 -3.77 5.47
CA VAL A 63 9.36 -2.44 5.98
C VAL A 63 10.82 -2.07 5.78
N GLU A 64 11.74 -3.04 5.90
CA GLU A 64 13.18 -2.80 5.91
C GLU A 64 13.89 -3.16 4.60
N ASP A 65 13.16 -3.59 3.56
CA ASP A 65 13.77 -4.07 2.31
C ASP A 65 14.68 -3.03 1.64
N ASN A 66 14.23 -1.76 1.60
CA ASN A 66 15.00 -0.66 1.03
C ASN A 66 14.48 0.71 1.52
N SER A 67 15.17 1.79 1.14
CA SER A 67 14.81 3.16 1.56
C SER A 67 13.42 3.63 1.10
N HIS A 68 12.92 3.12 -0.04
CA HIS A 68 11.61 3.46 -0.56
C HIS A 68 10.52 2.78 0.27
N SER A 69 10.69 1.49 0.59
CA SER A 69 9.80 0.75 1.50
C SER A 69 9.72 1.44 2.85
N ILE A 70 10.87 1.76 3.45
CA ILE A 70 10.95 2.47 4.73
C ILE A 70 10.16 3.78 4.68
N ASN A 71 10.33 4.58 3.61
CA ASN A 71 9.62 5.84 3.44
C ASN A 71 8.10 5.64 3.36
N ILE A 72 7.62 4.69 2.54
CA ILE A 72 6.19 4.40 2.39
C ILE A 72 5.57 3.99 3.73
N TYR A 73 6.14 2.99 4.41
CA TYR A 73 5.62 2.51 5.70
C TYR A 73 5.67 3.60 6.78
N PHE A 74 6.75 4.39 6.82
CA PHE A 74 6.88 5.49 7.76
C PHE A 74 5.78 6.54 7.57
N GLU A 75 5.54 7.00 6.33
CA GLU A 75 4.51 8.01 6.06
C GLU A 75 3.11 7.50 6.41
N ILE A 76 2.78 6.24 6.06
CA ILE A 76 1.50 5.60 6.40
C ILE A 76 1.28 5.55 7.92
N ARG A 77 2.24 5.01 8.66
CA ARG A 77 2.15 4.85 10.12
C ARG A 77 2.14 6.19 10.84
N LYS A 78 2.87 7.18 10.31
CA LYS A 78 2.85 8.55 10.81
C LYS A 78 1.48 9.19 10.60
N GLN A 79 0.85 9.03 9.45
CA GLN A 79 -0.49 9.57 9.21
C GLN A 79 -1.53 8.89 10.11
N LYS A 80 -1.49 7.57 10.25
CA LYS A 80 -2.30 6.82 11.22
C LYS A 80 -2.14 7.36 12.65
N TYR A 81 -0.91 7.62 13.07
CA TYR A 81 -0.59 8.22 14.37
C TYR A 81 -1.17 9.65 14.52
N LEU A 82 -1.01 10.50 13.51
CA LEU A 82 -1.55 11.87 13.53
C LEU A 82 -3.08 11.89 13.59
N GLU A 83 -3.75 10.96 12.93
CA GLU A 83 -5.22 10.83 12.98
C GLU A 83 -5.72 10.40 14.36
N ALA A 84 -5.01 9.49 15.03
CA ALA A 84 -5.31 9.13 16.41
C ALA A 84 -5.14 10.32 17.36
N LEU A 85 -4.09 11.12 17.17
CA LEU A 85 -3.90 12.37 17.93
C LEU A 85 -4.98 13.42 17.64
N ASP A 86 -5.34 13.64 16.38
CA ASP A 86 -6.37 14.61 15.97
C ASP A 86 -7.76 14.24 16.51
N SER A 87 -8.03 12.94 16.62
CA SER A 87 -9.23 12.38 17.25
C SER A 87 -9.16 12.34 18.78
N ASN A 88 -8.08 12.89 19.36
CA ASN A 88 -7.77 12.89 20.79
C ASN A 88 -7.69 11.50 21.44
N ASN A 89 -7.48 10.44 20.65
CA ASN A 89 -7.31 9.08 21.12
C ASN A 89 -5.83 8.81 21.48
N ARG A 90 -5.42 9.28 22.66
CA ARG A 90 -4.02 9.17 23.12
C ARG A 90 -3.55 7.74 23.35
N SER A 91 -4.46 6.86 23.77
CA SER A 91 -4.12 5.45 23.99
C SER A 91 -3.75 4.78 22.67
N GLU A 92 -4.54 4.99 21.62
CA GLU A 92 -4.26 4.46 20.29
C GLU A 92 -3.00 5.11 19.69
N ALA A 93 -2.84 6.43 19.83
CA ALA A 93 -1.64 7.12 19.38
C ALA A 93 -0.36 6.56 20.03
N LEU A 94 -0.40 6.29 21.35
CA LEU A 94 0.72 5.67 22.06
C LEU A 94 0.98 4.24 21.57
N ASP A 95 -0.06 3.46 21.31
CA ASP A 95 0.07 2.10 20.78
C ASP A 95 0.76 2.09 19.41
N ILE A 96 0.31 2.97 18.50
CA ILE A 96 0.92 3.15 17.17
C ILE A 96 2.37 3.62 17.29
N LEU A 97 2.66 4.58 18.18
CA LEU A 97 4.02 5.08 18.39
C LEU A 97 4.98 3.94 18.81
N MET A 98 4.53 3.09 19.74
CA MET A 98 5.36 2.05 20.33
C MET A 98 5.50 0.80 19.47
N LYS A 99 4.42 0.39 18.76
CA LYS A 99 4.41 -0.81 17.94
C LYS A 99 4.83 -0.55 16.50
N ASP A 100 4.32 0.54 15.91
CA ASP A 100 4.41 0.75 14.47
C ASP A 100 5.58 1.70 14.14
N LEU A 101 5.81 2.74 14.94
CA LEU A 101 6.80 3.79 14.64
C LEU A 101 8.18 3.60 15.31
N LYS A 102 8.26 2.81 16.39
CA LYS A 102 9.49 2.61 17.17
C LYS A 102 10.66 2.05 16.35
N ILE A 103 10.37 1.21 15.36
CA ILE A 103 11.39 0.62 14.48
C ILE A 103 12.18 1.68 13.69
N PHE A 104 11.61 2.87 13.46
CA PHE A 104 12.27 3.96 12.74
C PHE A 104 13.15 4.83 13.64
N ALA A 105 13.07 4.67 14.97
CA ALA A 105 13.78 5.51 15.93
C ALA A 105 15.31 5.44 15.76
N SER A 106 15.85 4.28 15.42
CA SER A 106 17.30 4.08 15.21
C SER A 106 17.84 4.87 14.02
N ARG A 107 16.98 5.25 13.06
CA ARG A 107 17.37 6.03 11.87
C ARG A 107 17.26 7.53 12.10
N ASN A 108 16.33 7.96 12.95
CA ASN A 108 16.12 9.37 13.28
C ASN A 108 15.55 9.52 14.69
N GLU A 109 16.45 9.55 15.68
CA GLU A 109 16.06 9.68 17.08
C GLU A 109 15.37 11.01 17.38
N GLU A 110 15.79 12.10 16.72
CA GLU A 110 15.21 13.43 16.90
C GLU A 110 13.75 13.45 16.44
N LEU A 111 13.46 12.89 15.27
CA LEU A 111 12.10 12.75 14.78
C LEU A 111 11.25 11.90 15.72
N PHE A 112 11.79 10.82 16.28
CA PHE A 112 11.05 9.98 17.23
C PHE A 112 10.76 10.72 18.56
N LYS A 113 11.70 11.55 19.02
CA LYS A 113 11.49 12.44 20.18
C LYS A 113 10.39 13.45 19.88
N ASP A 114 10.39 14.07 18.71
CA ASP A 114 9.34 15.00 18.28
C ASP A 114 7.97 14.33 18.25
N LEU A 115 7.88 13.12 17.65
CA LEU A 115 6.64 12.35 17.66
C LEU A 115 6.16 12.07 19.09
N THR A 116 7.07 11.72 20.00
CA THR A 116 6.75 11.50 21.41
C THR A 116 6.23 12.78 22.10
N LEU A 117 6.78 13.94 21.76
CA LEU A 117 6.32 15.23 22.30
C LEU A 117 4.90 15.57 21.85
N LEU A 118 4.50 15.19 20.64
CA LEU A 118 3.13 15.40 20.14
C LEU A 118 2.06 14.73 21.02
N LEU A 119 2.39 13.63 21.73
CA LEU A 119 1.47 12.99 22.68
C LEU A 119 1.04 13.94 23.82
N ARG A 120 1.83 14.96 24.13
CA ARG A 120 1.57 15.90 25.23
C ARG A 120 0.75 17.12 24.83
N ILE A 121 0.67 17.41 23.53
CA ILE A 121 0.02 18.63 23.01
C ILE A 121 -1.45 18.32 22.74
N ASN A 122 -2.38 19.16 23.20
CA ASN A 122 -3.81 18.94 23.03
C ASN A 122 -4.25 19.01 21.56
N ASN A 123 -3.71 19.95 20.80
CA ASN A 123 -3.99 20.11 19.37
C ASN A 123 -2.69 20.01 18.57
N ILE A 124 -2.59 19.03 17.68
CA ILE A 124 -1.41 18.83 16.83
C ILE A 124 -1.06 20.05 15.98
N ARG A 125 -2.03 20.92 15.68
CA ARG A 125 -1.85 22.15 14.89
C ARG A 125 -1.05 23.24 15.63
N GLU A 126 -0.90 23.11 16.96
CA GLU A 126 0.00 23.98 17.74
C GLU A 126 1.48 23.70 17.44
N HIS A 127 1.79 22.51 16.91
CA HIS A 127 3.13 22.18 16.49
C HIS A 127 3.49 22.84 15.15
N LYS A 128 4.64 23.53 15.08
CA LYS A 128 5.07 24.33 13.92
C LYS A 128 4.97 23.56 12.59
N SER A 129 5.41 22.31 12.55
CA SER A 129 5.40 21.49 11.32
C SER A 129 4.01 20.97 10.92
N LEU A 130 3.02 21.03 11.82
CA LEU A 130 1.67 20.53 11.63
C LEU A 130 0.62 21.65 11.63
N SER A 131 1.05 22.91 11.70
CA SER A 131 0.19 24.10 11.62
C SER A 131 -0.68 24.16 10.35
N THR A 132 -0.26 23.51 9.26
CA THR A 132 -1.01 23.43 7.99
C THR A 132 -1.87 22.17 7.86
N TYR A 133 -1.94 21.35 8.91
CA TYR A 133 -2.80 20.16 8.96
C TYR A 133 -4.27 20.60 9.06
N GLN A 134 -5.05 20.31 8.03
CA GLN A 134 -6.45 20.72 7.94
C GLN A 134 -7.35 19.66 8.56
N ASP A 135 -7.50 18.54 7.85
CA ASP A 135 -8.34 17.40 8.20
C ASP A 135 -7.69 16.10 7.68
N ALA A 136 -8.17 14.96 8.19
CA ALA A 136 -7.65 13.65 7.82
C ALA A 136 -7.73 13.36 6.31
N ASN A 137 -8.83 13.72 5.64
CA ASN A 137 -8.99 13.43 4.21
C ASN A 137 -7.99 14.22 3.36
N SER A 138 -7.82 15.50 3.65
CA SER A 138 -6.84 16.37 2.99
C SER A 138 -5.40 15.91 3.27
N ALA A 139 -5.11 15.47 4.49
CA ALA A 139 -3.81 14.95 4.86
C ALA A 139 -3.50 13.61 4.15
N ARG A 140 -4.45 12.68 4.10
CA ARG A 140 -4.34 11.41 3.35
C ARG A 140 -4.05 11.64 1.87
N LYS A 141 -4.76 12.55 1.22
CA LYS A 141 -4.51 12.90 -0.20
C LYS A 141 -3.08 13.41 -0.42
N LYS A 142 -2.64 14.39 0.38
CA LYS A 142 -1.28 14.94 0.30
C LYS A 142 -0.20 13.88 0.55
N MET A 143 -0.44 12.98 1.50
CA MET A 143 0.46 11.86 1.78
C MET A 143 0.48 10.87 0.59
N MET A 144 -0.68 10.53 0.04
CA MET A 144 -0.80 9.60 -1.08
C MET A 144 -0.10 10.14 -2.34
N ASP A 145 -0.21 11.43 -2.62
CA ASP A 145 0.52 12.07 -3.74
C ASP A 145 2.05 11.94 -3.59
N LYS A 146 2.57 11.96 -2.36
CA LYS A 146 3.99 11.73 -2.08
C LYS A 146 4.34 10.26 -2.24
N ILE A 147 3.57 9.36 -1.62
CA ILE A 147 3.79 7.92 -1.66
C ILE A 147 3.74 7.41 -3.11
N LYS A 148 2.82 7.92 -3.93
CA LYS A 148 2.71 7.55 -5.35
C LYS A 148 4.01 7.77 -6.11
N LYS A 149 4.68 8.90 -5.90
CA LYS A 149 5.99 9.18 -6.51
C LYS A 149 7.08 8.21 -6.04
N VAL A 150 7.03 7.80 -4.78
CA VAL A 150 7.95 6.82 -4.22
C VAL A 150 7.68 5.43 -4.82
N ILE A 151 6.41 5.05 -4.96
CA ILE A 151 5.98 3.79 -5.60
C ILE A 151 6.44 3.72 -7.07
N GLU A 152 6.26 4.80 -7.82
CA GLU A 152 6.67 4.88 -9.24
C GLU A 152 8.19 4.69 -9.45
N GLN A 153 9.00 4.97 -8.41
CA GLN A 153 10.46 4.83 -8.43
C GLN A 153 10.93 3.59 -7.64
N HIS A 154 10.00 2.79 -7.11
CA HIS A 154 10.32 1.72 -6.18
C HIS A 154 10.87 0.49 -6.91
N PRO A 155 12.10 0.03 -6.62
CA PRO A 155 12.76 -1.02 -7.40
C PRO A 155 12.01 -2.36 -7.39
N MET A 156 11.36 -2.73 -6.27
CA MET A 156 10.60 -3.99 -6.18
C MET A 156 9.18 -3.91 -6.79
N LEU A 157 8.72 -2.70 -7.14
CA LEU A 157 7.44 -2.48 -7.83
C LEU A 157 7.64 -2.16 -9.31
N ASP A 158 8.88 -2.04 -9.76
CA ASP A 158 9.20 -1.84 -11.16
C ASP A 158 8.66 -2.98 -12.01
N GLY A 159 8.03 -2.64 -13.13
CA GLY A 159 7.32 -3.58 -13.98
C GLY A 159 5.99 -4.14 -13.43
N LYS A 160 5.57 -3.80 -12.20
CA LYS A 160 4.37 -4.36 -11.55
C LYS A 160 3.16 -3.42 -11.52
N LEU A 161 3.35 -2.15 -11.88
CA LEU A 161 2.30 -1.11 -11.83
C LEU A 161 1.38 -1.09 -13.04
N LYS A 162 1.76 -1.78 -14.12
CA LYS A 162 0.99 -1.83 -15.37
C LYS A 162 0.60 -3.27 -15.63
N PHE A 163 -0.69 -3.50 -15.85
CA PHE A 163 -1.17 -4.80 -16.25
C PHE A 163 -0.68 -5.08 -17.69
N PRO A 164 -0.19 -6.30 -18.00
CA PRO A 164 0.23 -6.65 -19.35
C PRO A 164 -0.91 -6.50 -20.37
N ALA A 165 -0.57 -6.15 -21.61
CA ALA A 165 -1.56 -6.13 -22.69
C ALA A 165 -1.91 -7.57 -23.09
N ILE A 166 -3.04 -8.07 -22.62
CA ILE A 166 -3.58 -9.39 -22.93
C ILE A 166 -4.93 -9.20 -23.63
N GLU A 167 -5.17 -9.94 -24.71
CA GLU A 167 -6.46 -9.96 -25.40
C GLU A 167 -7.57 -10.42 -24.43
N SER A 168 -8.75 -9.82 -24.52
CA SER A 168 -9.88 -10.24 -23.67
C SER A 168 -10.20 -11.72 -23.84
N GLN A 169 -10.60 -12.38 -22.76
CA GLN A 169 -10.98 -13.80 -22.73
C GLN A 169 -9.87 -14.76 -23.19
N ARG A 170 -8.59 -14.34 -23.16
CA ARG A 170 -7.46 -15.14 -23.66
C ARG A 170 -7.39 -16.54 -23.06
N LEU A 171 -7.60 -16.66 -21.75
CA LEU A 171 -7.59 -17.96 -21.06
C LEU A 171 -8.70 -18.89 -21.59
N LYS A 172 -9.91 -18.36 -21.82
CA LYS A 172 -11.03 -19.13 -22.39
C LYS A 172 -10.71 -19.59 -23.81
N HIS A 173 -10.13 -18.71 -24.64
CA HIS A 173 -9.71 -19.07 -25.99
C HIS A 173 -8.68 -20.21 -26.00
N MET A 174 -7.65 -20.14 -25.14
CA MET A 174 -6.62 -21.18 -25.03
C MET A 174 -7.19 -22.55 -24.60
N LEU A 175 -8.19 -22.55 -23.70
CA LEU A 175 -8.88 -23.78 -23.28
C LEU A 175 -9.71 -24.38 -24.42
N ASN A 176 -10.39 -23.56 -25.22
CA ASN A 176 -11.19 -24.01 -26.35
C ASN A 176 -10.35 -24.52 -27.53
N GLU A 177 -9.13 -24.01 -27.69
CA GLU A 177 -8.17 -24.46 -28.70
C GLU A 177 -7.44 -25.76 -28.28
N SER A 178 -7.56 -26.17 -27.02
CA SER A 178 -6.91 -27.37 -26.52
C SER A 178 -7.53 -28.64 -27.15
N PRO A 179 -6.71 -29.59 -27.67
CA PRO A 179 -7.19 -30.77 -28.39
C PRO A 179 -8.19 -31.66 -27.63
N THR A 180 -8.24 -31.53 -26.31
CA THR A 180 -9.04 -32.33 -25.39
C THR A 180 -10.55 -32.09 -25.49
N GLN A 181 -11.00 -31.03 -26.16
CA GLN A 181 -12.44 -30.73 -26.36
C GLN A 181 -12.99 -31.18 -27.73
N ARG A 182 -12.18 -31.81 -28.60
CA ARG A 182 -12.61 -32.28 -29.94
C ARG A 182 -13.01 -33.77 -29.99
N LEU A 183 -13.62 -34.29 -28.92
CA LEU A 183 -14.22 -35.64 -28.87
C LEU A 183 -15.72 -35.56 -28.65
#